data_AF-A0A950X6Y2-F1
#
_entry.id   AF-A0A950X6Y2-F1
#
_cell.length_a   1.000
_cell.length_b   1.000
_cell.length_c   1.000
_cell.angle_alpha   90.00
_cell.angle_beta   90.00
_cell.angle_gamma   90.00
#
_symmetry.space_group_name_H-M   'P 1'
#
loop_
_entity.id
_entity.type
_entity.pdbx_description
1 polymer ?
#
loop_
_entity_poly.entity_id
_entity_poly.type
_entity_poly.pdbx_seq_one_letter_code
_entity_poly.pdbx_strand_id
1 'polypeptide(L)'
;MNDKSLPAEYFVSYRRTIGPDRSRDEKTPVIGNSMKKVIFSALLAARVLTQTAAASETYEINPDNSSVLFKVRLLWTTNIEGCFCGGVSGRASLDPDAPQKSIVRLDIKTGTLNTGVTSLNNQIKGAKFLDAERFPLITFKNTSGQRSTTNSTT
;
A
#
# COMPACT_ATOMS: atom_id res chain seq x y z
N MET A 1 -20.92 -24.03 17.23
CA MET A 1 -20.91 -23.18 16.02
C MET A 1 -20.01 -21.99 16.34
N ASN A 2 -18.81 -21.97 15.78
CA ASN A 2 -17.76 -21.00 16.11
C ASN A 2 -17.92 -19.74 15.26
N ASP A 3 -18.36 -18.66 15.88
CA ASP A 3 -18.08 -17.30 15.43
C ASP A 3 -16.71 -16.90 15.99
N LYS A 4 -15.74 -16.64 15.10
CA LYS A 4 -14.44 -16.09 15.44
C LYS A 4 -14.19 -14.85 14.59
N SER A 5 -15.05 -13.85 14.76
CA SER A 5 -14.68 -12.45 14.54
C SER A 5 -13.52 -12.07 15.47
N LEU A 6 -12.39 -11.63 14.90
CA LEU A 6 -11.30 -11.00 15.65
C LEU A 6 -11.28 -9.50 15.33
N PRO A 7 -11.32 -8.60 16.33
CA PRO A 7 -10.98 -7.20 16.13
C PRO A 7 -9.45 -7.06 16.06
N ALA A 8 -8.93 -6.49 14.97
CA ALA A 8 -7.52 -6.19 14.83
C ALA A 8 -7.26 -4.73 15.26
N GLU A 9 -6.99 -4.50 16.54
CA GLU A 9 -6.27 -3.32 16.99
C GLU A 9 -4.76 -3.62 16.93
N TYR A 10 -4.03 -2.89 16.11
CA TYR A 10 -2.57 -2.84 16.15
C TYR A 10 -2.14 -1.39 16.38
N PHE A 11 -1.78 -1.08 17.62
CA PHE A 11 -1.07 0.16 17.98
C PHE A 11 0.41 -0.16 18.20
N VAL A 12 1.29 0.45 17.41
CA VAL A 12 2.69 0.64 17.79
C VAL A 12 3.08 2.07 17.42
N SER A 13 3.21 2.92 18.44
CA SER A 13 3.80 4.25 18.33
C SER A 13 5.26 4.20 18.80
N TYR A 14 6.16 4.83 18.05
CA TYR A 14 7.48 5.19 18.56
C TYR A 14 7.82 6.61 18.13
N ARG A 15 7.88 7.54 19.09
CA ARG A 15 8.61 8.80 18.98
C ARG A 15 9.84 8.71 19.88
N ARG A 16 11.01 9.06 19.34
CA ARG A 16 12.16 9.51 20.13
C ARG A 16 12.85 10.66 19.38
N THR A 17 12.59 11.87 19.82
CA THR A 17 13.39 13.06 19.48
C THR A 17 14.16 13.46 20.71
N ILE A 18 15.49 13.39 20.67
CA ILE A 18 16.36 14.17 21.57
C ILE A 18 17.56 14.65 20.74
N GLY A 19 17.58 15.94 20.43
CA GLY A 19 18.78 16.69 20.01
C GLY A 19 19.57 17.18 21.22
N PRO A 20 20.81 17.65 21.03
CA PRO A 20 21.84 17.65 22.08
C PRO A 20 21.75 18.91 22.95
N ASP A 21 22.00 18.76 24.25
CA ASP A 21 22.30 19.88 25.14
C ASP A 21 23.79 19.89 25.49
N ARG A 22 24.43 21.04 25.26
CA ARG A 22 25.81 21.34 25.64
C ARG A 22 25.77 22.31 26.82
N SER A 23 26.15 21.84 28.00
CA SER A 23 26.75 22.72 29.01
C SER A 23 27.65 21.95 29.97
N ARG A 24 28.77 22.61 30.22
CA ARG A 24 29.97 22.22 30.94
C ARG A 24 29.75 22.30 32.47
N ASP A 25 30.75 21.81 33.20
CA ASP A 25 31.13 22.15 34.58
C ASP A 25 30.74 21.19 35.73
N GLU A 26 31.72 20.32 36.01
CA GLU A 26 32.40 20.15 37.31
C GLU A 26 31.61 19.69 38.56
N LYS A 27 31.92 18.48 39.02
CA LYS A 27 32.43 18.22 40.39
C LYS A 27 32.88 16.77 40.57
N THR A 28 34.17 16.57 40.75
CA THR A 28 34.74 15.35 41.36
C THR A 28 34.50 15.34 42.87
N PRO A 29 34.35 14.15 43.46
CA PRO A 29 35.06 13.88 44.69
C PRO A 29 35.94 12.62 44.56
N VAL A 30 37.22 12.81 44.88
CA VAL A 30 38.15 11.79 45.36
C VAL A 30 37.59 11.14 46.63
N ILE A 31 37.77 9.83 46.81
CA ILE A 31 38.11 9.13 48.07
C ILE A 31 38.10 7.60 47.83
N GLY A 32 39.20 6.93 48.19
CA GLY A 32 39.11 5.74 49.05
C GLY A 32 39.02 4.35 48.42
N ASN A 33 40.21 3.80 48.15
CA ASN A 33 40.70 2.48 48.60
C ASN A 33 39.95 1.17 48.27
N SER A 34 40.74 0.25 47.71
CA SER A 34 40.73 -1.20 47.92
C SER A 34 39.56 -2.05 47.42
N MET A 35 39.93 -2.80 46.38
CA MET A 35 39.69 -4.23 46.23
C MET A 35 38.36 -4.67 45.58
N LYS A 36 38.55 -5.57 44.61
CA LYS A 36 37.57 -6.50 44.02
C LYS A 36 36.69 -5.91 42.91
N LYS A 37 37.19 -6.02 41.68
CA LYS A 37 36.57 -6.78 40.56
C LYS A 37 37.26 -6.38 39.25
N VAL A 38 38.38 -7.05 38.94
CA VAL A 38 38.86 -7.16 37.56
C VAL A 38 38.20 -8.39 36.98
N ILE A 39 37.01 -8.27 36.40
CA ILE A 39 36.53 -9.30 35.46
C ILE A 39 35.61 -8.68 34.41
N PHE A 40 35.89 -9.02 33.16
CA PHE A 40 35.10 -8.84 31.93
C PHE A 40 35.08 -7.45 31.28
N SER A 41 36.25 -7.11 30.76
CA SER A 41 36.41 -6.54 29.42
C SER A 41 35.46 -7.17 28.38
N ALA A 42 34.97 -6.31 27.49
CA ALA A 42 34.50 -6.61 26.14
C ALA A 42 33.24 -7.51 25.99
N LEU A 43 32.07 -6.89 26.05
CA LEU A 43 30.91 -7.33 25.26
C LEU A 43 30.12 -6.10 24.79
N LEU A 44 30.77 -5.33 23.91
CA LEU A 44 30.06 -4.47 22.97
C LEU A 44 29.46 -5.39 21.91
N ALA A 45 28.39 -6.12 22.26
CA ALA A 45 27.62 -6.89 21.30
C ALA A 45 26.99 -5.89 20.32
N ALA A 46 27.65 -5.71 19.18
CA ALA A 46 27.14 -5.01 18.03
C ALA A 46 25.74 -5.56 17.74
N ARG A 47 24.71 -4.78 18.04
CA ARG A 47 23.37 -5.02 17.52
C ARG A 47 23.47 -4.79 16.02
N VAL A 48 23.76 -5.85 15.28
CA VAL A 48 23.53 -5.92 13.84
C VAL A 48 22.05 -5.64 13.65
N LEU A 49 21.73 -4.45 13.15
CA LEU A 49 20.40 -4.17 12.60
C LEU A 49 20.31 -5.03 11.34
N THR A 50 19.75 -6.23 11.49
CA THR A 50 19.37 -7.05 10.35
C THR A 50 18.19 -6.35 9.69
N GLN A 51 18.48 -5.43 8.78
CA GLN A 51 17.48 -4.88 7.87
C GLN A 51 17.11 -6.03 6.91
N THR A 52 16.08 -6.79 7.25
CA THR A 52 15.46 -7.71 6.29
C THR A 52 14.87 -6.84 5.18
N ALA A 53 15.55 -6.79 4.04
CA ALA A 53 14.98 -6.26 2.82
C ALA A 53 13.70 -7.06 2.54
N ALA A 54 12.57 -6.38 2.51
CA ALA A 54 11.31 -7.01 2.17
C ALA A 54 11.37 -7.34 0.68
N ALA A 55 11.25 -8.63 0.36
CA ALA A 55 11.27 -9.10 -1.01
C ALA A 55 10.07 -8.51 -1.78
N SER A 56 10.24 -8.30 -3.09
CA SER A 56 9.11 -7.93 -3.92
C SER A 56 8.10 -9.07 -3.95
N GLU A 57 6.85 -8.75 -3.61
CA GLU A 57 5.74 -9.69 -3.58
C GLU A 57 4.89 -9.53 -4.83
N THR A 58 4.50 -10.65 -5.42
CA THR A 58 3.65 -10.68 -6.62
C THR A 58 2.25 -11.15 -6.26
N TYR A 59 1.26 -10.38 -6.67
CA TYR A 59 -0.16 -10.59 -6.45
C TYR A 59 -0.86 -10.78 -7.80
N GLU A 60 -1.72 -11.80 -7.87
CA GLU A 60 -2.60 -12.05 -9.02
C GLU A 60 -3.99 -11.51 -8.71
N ILE A 61 -4.58 -10.81 -9.67
CA ILE A 61 -5.90 -10.19 -9.54
C ILE A 61 -6.93 -11.13 -10.16
N ASN A 62 -7.79 -11.69 -9.30
CA ASN A 62 -8.82 -12.63 -9.71
C ASN A 62 -10.05 -11.87 -10.26
N PRO A 63 -10.50 -12.17 -11.49
CA PRO A 63 -11.68 -11.54 -12.10
C PRO A 63 -12.99 -11.71 -11.33
N ASP A 64 -13.17 -12.80 -10.59
CA ASP A 64 -14.45 -13.07 -9.89
C ASP A 64 -14.63 -12.20 -8.64
N ASN A 65 -13.52 -11.71 -8.07
CA ASN A 65 -13.51 -10.91 -6.84
C ASN A 65 -13.02 -9.48 -7.07
N SER A 66 -12.93 -9.06 -8.33
CA SER A 66 -12.41 -7.76 -8.71
C SER A 66 -13.42 -7.01 -9.57
N SER A 67 -13.55 -5.71 -9.33
CA SER A 67 -14.41 -4.83 -10.12
C SER A 67 -13.78 -3.44 -10.21
N VAL A 68 -13.89 -2.81 -11.37
CA VAL A 68 -13.53 -1.41 -11.56
C VAL A 68 -14.80 -0.59 -11.58
N LEU A 69 -14.95 0.29 -10.59
CA LEU A 69 -16.09 1.20 -10.50
C LEU A 69 -15.73 2.54 -11.12
N PHE A 70 -16.70 3.18 -11.78
CA PHE A 70 -16.54 4.52 -12.31
C PHE A 70 -17.79 5.36 -12.05
N LYS A 71 -17.57 6.67 -12.04
CA LYS A 71 -18.62 7.67 -11.89
C LYS A 71 -18.32 8.82 -12.84
N VAL A 72 -19.28 9.13 -13.71
CA VAL A 72 -19.19 10.24 -14.67
C VAL A 72 -20.30 11.23 -14.37
N ARG A 73 -19.94 12.50 -14.24
CA ARG A 73 -20.90 13.58 -14.04
C ARG A 73 -21.38 14.11 -15.40
N LEU A 74 -22.69 14.12 -15.61
CA LEU A 74 -23.35 14.67 -16.78
C LEU A 74 -24.09 15.97 -16.42
N LEU A 75 -23.94 16.99 -17.28
CA LEU A 75 -24.64 18.28 -17.20
C LEU A 75 -24.67 18.90 -15.78
N TRP A 76 -23.56 18.78 -15.04
CA TRP A 76 -23.40 19.29 -13.67
C TRP A 76 -24.36 18.73 -12.61
N THR A 77 -25.39 17.95 -12.96
CA THR A 77 -26.45 17.58 -12.01
C THR A 77 -26.61 16.07 -11.82
N THR A 78 -26.32 15.27 -12.84
CA THR A 78 -26.58 13.82 -12.81
C THR A 78 -25.27 13.07 -12.76
N ASN A 79 -25.17 12.07 -11.90
CA ASN A 79 -24.06 11.14 -11.93
C ASN A 79 -24.51 9.83 -12.55
N ILE A 80 -23.71 9.33 -13.50
CA ILE A 80 -23.83 8.00 -14.04
C ILE A 80 -22.76 7.16 -13.35
N GLU A 81 -23.21 6.15 -12.62
CA GLU A 81 -22.33 5.19 -11.97
C GLU A 81 -22.38 3.88 -12.74
N GLY A 82 -21.26 3.16 -12.76
CA GLY A 82 -21.17 1.87 -13.41
C GLY A 82 -19.93 1.11 -13.01
N CYS A 83 -19.82 -0.10 -13.53
CA CYS A 83 -18.70 -0.99 -13.29
C CYS A 83 -18.25 -1.71 -14.55
N PHE A 84 -17.02 -2.21 -14.50
CA PHE A 84 -16.59 -3.40 -15.23
C PHE A 84 -16.56 -4.55 -14.23
N CYS A 85 -17.67 -5.29 -14.14
CA CYS A 85 -17.87 -6.33 -13.14
C CYS A 85 -17.50 -7.71 -13.72
N GLY A 86 -16.66 -8.50 -13.05
CA GLY A 86 -16.34 -9.87 -13.46
C GLY A 86 -15.41 -10.02 -14.67
N GLY A 87 -14.65 -8.97 -15.01
CA GLY A 87 -13.79 -8.95 -16.21
C GLY A 87 -12.43 -8.30 -15.99
N VAL A 88 -12.01 -8.15 -14.73
CA VAL A 88 -10.78 -7.45 -14.35
C VAL A 88 -9.74 -8.46 -13.90
N SER A 89 -8.69 -8.64 -14.69
CA SER A 89 -7.57 -9.52 -14.37
C SER A 89 -6.27 -8.73 -14.36
N GLY A 90 -5.21 -9.28 -13.80
CA GLY A 90 -3.93 -8.58 -13.81
C GLY A 90 -2.94 -9.13 -12.80
N ARG A 91 -1.78 -8.48 -12.76
CA ARG A 91 -0.69 -8.81 -11.84
C ARG A 91 -0.13 -7.52 -11.24
N ALA A 92 0.14 -7.55 -9.94
CA ALA A 92 0.82 -6.49 -9.22
C ALA A 92 2.09 -7.04 -8.56
N SER A 93 3.25 -6.53 -8.94
CA SER A 93 4.51 -6.73 -8.22
C SER A 93 4.75 -5.50 -7.37
N LEU A 94 4.71 -5.67 -6.06
CA LEU A 94 4.88 -4.61 -5.08
C LEU A 94 6.24 -4.75 -4.40
N ASP A 95 6.94 -3.64 -4.28
CA ASP A 95 8.21 -3.54 -3.56
C ASP A 95 8.03 -2.50 -2.45
N PRO A 96 7.88 -2.91 -1.18
CA PRO A 96 7.62 -2.00 -0.08
C PRO A 96 8.83 -1.13 0.30
N ASP A 97 10.05 -1.57 -0.06
CA ASP A 97 11.30 -0.85 0.18
C ASP A 97 11.61 0.13 -0.96
N ALA A 98 11.16 -0.18 -2.18
CA ALA A 98 11.26 0.67 -3.35
C ALA A 98 9.91 0.80 -4.11
N PRO A 99 8.93 1.56 -3.58
CA PRO A 99 7.60 1.70 -4.19
C PRO A 99 7.61 2.16 -5.65
N GLN A 100 8.61 2.93 -6.05
CA GLN A 100 8.83 3.38 -7.43
C GLN A 100 9.10 2.23 -8.42
N LYS A 101 9.58 1.08 -7.94
CA LYS A 101 9.80 -0.13 -8.73
C LYS A 101 8.57 -1.03 -8.80
N SER A 102 7.51 -0.72 -8.04
CA SER A 102 6.29 -1.51 -8.06
C SER A 102 5.60 -1.38 -9.42
N ILE A 103 5.21 -2.52 -10.00
CA ILE A 103 4.54 -2.60 -11.30
C ILE A 103 3.16 -3.22 -11.10
N VAL A 104 2.13 -2.53 -11.58
CA VAL A 104 0.75 -2.99 -11.61
C VAL A 104 0.28 -2.99 -13.05
N ARG A 105 -0.21 -4.13 -13.50
CA ARG A 105 -0.87 -4.30 -14.80
C ARG A 105 -2.28 -4.82 -14.59
N LEU A 106 -3.27 -4.13 -15.14
CA LEU A 106 -4.66 -4.56 -15.16
C LEU A 106 -5.11 -4.69 -16.61
N ASP A 107 -5.88 -5.74 -16.88
CA ASP A 107 -6.51 -6.03 -18.15
C ASP A 107 -8.02 -6.19 -17.88
N ILE A 108 -8.81 -5.30 -18.47
CA ILE A 108 -10.25 -5.14 -18.23
C ILE A 108 -11.00 -5.44 -19.52
N LYS A 109 -11.92 -6.40 -19.48
CA LYS A 109 -12.78 -6.73 -20.63
C LYS A 109 -13.82 -5.64 -20.84
N THR A 110 -13.81 -4.96 -21.99
CA THR A 110 -14.78 -3.88 -22.30
C THR A 110 -16.23 -4.38 -22.30
N GLY A 111 -16.42 -5.64 -22.71
CA GLY A 111 -17.72 -6.30 -22.72
C GLY A 111 -18.42 -6.42 -21.36
N THR A 112 -17.68 -6.33 -20.24
CA THR A 112 -18.27 -6.43 -18.89
C THR A 112 -18.77 -5.11 -18.33
N LEU A 113 -18.73 -4.04 -19.14
CA LEU A 113 -19.33 -2.75 -18.76
C LEU A 113 -20.81 -2.91 -18.41
N ASN A 114 -21.19 -2.36 -17.26
CA ASN A 114 -22.55 -2.31 -16.77
C ASN A 114 -22.83 -1.00 -15.99
N THR A 115 -23.82 -0.24 -16.44
CA THR A 115 -24.36 0.96 -15.76
C THR A 115 -25.75 0.72 -15.14
N GLY A 116 -26.24 -0.52 -15.13
CA GLY A 116 -27.61 -0.87 -14.74
C GLY A 116 -28.67 -0.57 -15.81
N VAL A 117 -28.31 0.07 -16.93
CA VAL A 117 -29.24 0.46 -18.01
C VAL A 117 -28.77 -0.12 -19.34
N THR A 118 -29.47 -1.13 -19.86
CA THR A 118 -29.07 -1.88 -21.06
C THR A 118 -28.85 -1.01 -22.30
N SER A 119 -29.73 -0.01 -22.54
CA SER A 119 -29.59 0.89 -23.69
C SER A 119 -28.29 1.70 -23.63
N LEU A 120 -27.96 2.24 -22.45
CA LEU A 120 -26.73 3.00 -22.24
C LEU A 120 -25.49 2.12 -22.36
N ASN A 121 -25.53 0.90 -21.82
CA ASN A 121 -24.46 -0.08 -21.99
C ASN A 121 -24.15 -0.33 -23.48
N ASN A 122 -25.19 -0.52 -24.30
CA ASN A 122 -25.02 -0.76 -25.73
C ASN A 122 -24.42 0.45 -26.46
N GLN A 123 -24.83 1.67 -26.08
CA GLN A 123 -24.26 2.88 -26.65
C GLN A 123 -22.77 3.02 -26.32
N ILE A 124 -22.39 2.86 -25.04
CA ILE A 124 -20.99 3.02 -24.60
C ILE A 124 -20.09 1.92 -25.18
N LYS A 125 -20.60 0.69 -25.32
CA LYS A 125 -19.84 -0.42 -25.95
C LYS A 125 -19.69 -0.25 -27.45
N GLY A 126 -20.59 0.51 -28.10
CA GLY A 126 -20.59 0.70 -29.54
C GLY A 126 -19.37 1.47 -30.08
N ALA A 127 -19.24 1.46 -31.40
CA ALA A 127 -18.10 2.01 -32.15
C ALA A 127 -17.82 3.51 -31.93
N LYS A 128 -18.80 4.27 -31.41
CA LYS A 128 -18.64 5.71 -31.15
C LYS A 128 -17.90 6.02 -29.84
N PHE A 129 -17.75 5.04 -28.96
CA PHE A 129 -17.14 5.22 -27.64
C PHE A 129 -16.02 4.20 -27.44
N LEU A 130 -16.31 3.07 -26.80
CA LEU A 130 -15.29 2.06 -26.52
C LEU A 130 -14.97 1.20 -27.73
N ASP A 131 -15.89 1.06 -28.69
CA ASP A 131 -15.74 0.17 -29.85
C ASP A 131 -15.30 -1.24 -29.40
N ALA A 132 -16.10 -1.81 -28.49
CA ALA A 132 -15.75 -3.01 -27.73
C ALA A 132 -15.52 -4.26 -28.61
N GLU A 133 -16.09 -4.28 -29.83
CA GLU A 133 -15.85 -5.34 -30.79
C GLU A 133 -14.42 -5.30 -31.35
N ARG A 134 -13.88 -4.11 -31.60
CA ARG A 134 -12.52 -3.91 -32.13
C ARG A 134 -11.48 -3.81 -31.02
N PHE A 135 -11.86 -3.27 -29.86
CA PHE A 135 -11.03 -3.14 -28.68
C PHE A 135 -11.66 -3.86 -27.49
N PRO A 136 -11.54 -5.20 -27.42
CA PRO A 136 -12.18 -6.00 -26.37
C PRO A 136 -11.51 -5.85 -24.99
N LEU A 137 -10.33 -5.22 -24.92
CA LEU A 137 -9.49 -5.15 -23.72
C LEU A 137 -8.98 -3.73 -23.48
N ILE A 138 -9.23 -3.21 -22.28
CA ILE A 138 -8.59 -2.00 -21.75
C ILE A 138 -7.43 -2.45 -20.86
N THR A 139 -6.22 -1.97 -21.15
CA THR A 139 -5.04 -2.26 -20.32
C THR A 139 -4.61 -1.02 -19.56
N PHE A 140 -4.42 -1.17 -18.25
CA PHE A 140 -3.73 -0.20 -17.41
C PHE A 140 -2.35 -0.73 -17.03
N LYS A 141 -1.33 0.12 -17.12
CA LYS A 141 0.00 -0.12 -16.59
C LYS A 141 0.47 1.14 -15.88
N ASN A 142 0.88 1.03 -14.63
CA ASN A 142 1.44 2.16 -13.91
C ASN A 142 2.84 2.53 -14.44
N THR A 143 3.20 3.80 -14.30
CA THR A 143 4.55 4.29 -14.65
C THR A 143 5.48 4.30 -13.44
N SER A 144 4.95 4.62 -12.26
CA SER A 144 5.70 4.63 -10.99
C SER A 144 4.73 4.51 -9.80
N GLY A 145 5.17 3.90 -8.71
CA GLY A 145 4.48 3.93 -7.42
C GLY A 145 5.09 4.96 -6.45
N GLN A 146 4.29 5.40 -5.48
CA GLN A 146 4.77 6.22 -4.37
C GLN A 146 4.16 5.70 -3.07
N ARG A 147 4.89 5.87 -1.96
CA ARG A 147 4.36 5.54 -0.64
C ARG A 147 3.31 6.59 -0.26
N SER A 148 2.07 6.18 -0.10
CA SER A 148 1.05 7.06 0.47
C SER A 148 1.25 7.13 1.99
N THR A 149 1.43 8.33 2.52
CA THR A 149 1.48 8.60 3.96
C THR A 149 0.17 9.21 4.43
N THR A 150 -0.98 8.61 4.06
CA THR A 150 -2.25 8.99 4.65
C THR A 150 -2.47 8.14 5.90
N ASN A 151 -2.09 8.70 7.04
CA ASN A 151 -2.57 8.20 8.33
C ASN A 151 -4.01 8.71 8.47
N SER A 152 -5.00 7.86 8.21
CA SER A 152 -6.40 8.16 8.54
C SER A 152 -6.56 8.09 10.06
N THR A 153 -6.37 9.22 10.73
CA THR A 153 -6.77 9.39 12.12
C THR A 153 -8.29 9.49 12.14
N THR A 154 -8.96 8.44 12.61
CA THR A 154 -10.34 8.51 13.13
C THR A 154 -10.27 8.56 14.64
#